data_AF-A0A2N2RX43-F1
#
_entry.id   AF-A0A2N2RX43-F1
#
_cell.length_a   1.000
_cell.length_b   1.000
_cell.length_c   1.000
_cell.angle_alpha   90.00
_cell.angle_beta   90.00
_cell.angle_gamma   90.00
#
_symmetry.space_group_name_H-M   'P 1'
#
loop_
_entity.id
_entity.type
_entity.pdbx_description
1 polymer ?
#
loop_
_entity_poly.entity_id
_entity_poly.type
_entity_poly.pdbx_seq_one_letter_code
_entity_poly.pdbx_strand_id
1 'polypeptide(L)' 'MNTQDNNLENCVMCDCSGTTRSNIQNLFEQGMDMEAISRWTGAISGCGGCEWDIAEFLSTLAEQKINS' A
#
# COMPACT_ATOMS: atom_id res chain seq x y z
N MET A 1 -16.34 1.72 -23.35
CA MET A 1 -14.98 2.14 -22.97
C MET A 1 -14.32 0.93 -22.35
N ASN A 2 -13.36 0.32 -23.04
CA ASN A 2 -12.62 -0.84 -22.57
C ASN A 2 -11.16 -0.42 -22.54
N THR A 3 -10.65 -0.09 -21.36
CA THR A 3 -9.24 0.21 -21.13
C THR A 3 -8.82 -0.72 -20.02
N GLN A 4 -8.12 -1.77 -20.43
CA GLN A 4 -7.62 -2.84 -19.59
C GLN A 4 -6.70 -2.29 -18.51
N ASP A 5 -7.07 -2.59 -17.27
CA ASP A 5 -6.31 -2.54 -16.01
C ASP A 5 -4.84 -2.96 -16.18
N ASN A 6 -3.94 -2.00 -16.38
CA ASN A 6 -2.49 -2.24 -16.36
C ASN A 6 -1.72 -1.18 -15.57
N ASN A 7 -2.40 -0.40 -14.71
CA ASN A 7 -1.74 0.67 -13.95
C ASN A 7 -2.24 0.79 -12.50
N LEU A 8 -2.96 -0.20 -11.98
CA LEU A 8 -3.41 -0.22 -10.58
C LEU A 8 -2.24 -0.30 -9.59
N GLU A 9 -1.09 -0.86 -10.01
CA GLU A 9 0.09 -0.96 -9.15
C GLU A 9 0.71 0.42 -8.84
N ASN A 10 0.57 1.38 -9.74
CA ASN A 10 1.04 2.76 -9.51
C ASN A 10 -0.06 3.66 -8.96
N CYS A 11 -1.20 3.11 -8.55
CA CYS A 11 -2.26 3.89 -7.92
C CYS A 11 -1.75 4.49 -6.62
N VAL A 12 -1.87 5.81 -6.48
CA VAL A 12 -1.56 6.53 -5.24
C VAL A 12 -2.59 6.11 -4.19
N MET A 13 -2.10 5.58 -3.07
CA MET A 13 -2.90 5.20 -1.91
C MET A 13 -2.89 6.26 -0.81
N CYS A 14 -1.85 7.11 -0.76
CA CYS A 14 -1.79 8.24 0.16
C CYS A 14 -1.48 9.52 -0.60
N ASP A 15 -2.47 10.39 -0.79
CA ASP A 15 -2.28 11.67 -1.49
C ASP A 15 -1.29 12.60 -0.79
N CYS A 16 -1.24 12.55 0.55
CA CYS A 16 -0.42 13.45 1.36
C CYS A 16 1.08 13.17 1.22
N SER A 17 1.48 11.91 1.04
CA SER A 17 2.88 11.51 0.85
C SER A 17 3.21 11.04 -0.57
N GLY A 18 2.20 10.89 -1.43
CA GLY A 18 2.35 10.30 -2.76
C GLY A 18 2.65 8.79 -2.74
N THR A 19 2.37 8.10 -1.63
CA THR A 19 2.68 6.67 -1.50
C THR A 19 1.78 5.85 -2.42
N THR A 20 2.37 4.99 -3.25
CA THR A 20 1.67 4.13 -4.20
C THR A 20 1.46 2.72 -3.66
N ARG A 21 0.54 1.99 -4.28
CA ARG A 21 0.28 0.57 -3.99
C ARG A 21 1.54 -0.29 -4.17
N SER A 22 2.27 -0.10 -5.27
CA SER A 22 3.54 -0.80 -5.54
C SER A 22 4.60 -0.53 -4.48
N ASN A 23 4.68 0.71 -3.97
CA ASN A 23 5.63 1.06 -2.92
C ASN A 23 5.31 0.29 -1.61
N ILE A 24 4.04 0.25 -1.20
CA ILE A 24 3.59 -0.49 -0.01
C ILE A 24 3.84 -1.99 -0.19
N GLN A 25 3.49 -2.56 -1.34
CA GLN A 25 3.69 -3.99 -1.62
C GLN A 25 5.16 -4.39 -1.56
N ASN A 26 6.05 -3.62 -2.21
CA ASN A 26 7.49 -3.88 -2.19
C ASN A 26 8.05 -3.88 -0.76
N LEU A 27 7.57 -2.99 0.11
CA LEU A 27 8.02 -2.93 1.51
C LEU A 27 7.45 -4.09 2.33
N PHE A 28 6.20 -4.48 2.10
CA PHE A 28 5.59 -5.65 2.72
C PHE A 28 6.32 -6.96 2.35
N GLU A 29 6.70 -7.11 1.07
CA GLU A 29 7.47 -8.26 0.59
C GLU A 29 8.86 -8.35 1.25
N GLN A 30 9.44 -7.21 1.61
CA GLN A 30 10.68 -7.13 2.41
C GLN A 30 10.46 -7.44 3.90
N GLY A 31 9.23 -7.72 4.32
CA GLY A 31 8.87 -8.08 5.69
C GLY A 31 8.59 -6.87 6.60
N MET A 32 8.35 -5.70 6.02
CA MET A 32 7.99 -4.50 6.80
C MET A 32 6.52 -4.56 7.23
N ASP A 33 6.26 -4.15 8.46
CA ASP A 33 4.90 -3.97 8.99
C ASP A 33 4.38 -2.55 8.72
N MET A 34 3.12 -2.29 9.09
CA MET A 34 2.46 -1.01 8.85
C MET A 34 3.21 0.18 9.48
N GLU A 35 3.83 0.00 10.64
CA GLU A 35 4.59 1.05 11.31
C GLU A 35 5.89 1.36 10.53
N ALA A 36 6.63 0.33 10.14
CA ALA A 36 7.82 0.47 9.33
C ALA A 36 7.49 1.12 7.98
N ILE A 37 6.42 0.69 7.32
CA ILE A 37 5.94 1.27 6.05
C ILE A 37 5.58 2.75 6.25
N SER A 38 4.90 3.10 7.33
CA SER A 38 4.60 4.50 7.65
C SER A 38 5.88 5.34 7.77
N ARG A 39 6.89 4.84 8.50
CA ARG A 39 8.17 5.55 8.69
C ARG A 39 8.95 5.71 7.39
N TRP A 40 8.93 4.71 6.50
CA TRP A 40 9.66 4.74 5.24
C TRP A 40 9.02 5.62 4.18
N THR A 41 7.69 5.71 4.18
CA THR A 41 6.92 6.35 3.10
C THR A 41 6.30 7.69 3.50
N GLY A 42 6.18 7.95 4.81
CA GLY A 42 5.40 9.07 5.33
C GLY A 42 3.88 8.86 5.21
N ALA A 43 3.41 7.73 4.68
CA ALA A 43 2.00 7.37 4.73
C ALA A 43 1.53 7.23 6.19
N ILE A 44 0.25 7.49 6.46
CA ILE A 44 -0.38 7.45 7.80
C ILE A 44 0.09 8.58 8.74
N SER A 45 1.37 8.93 8.76
CA SER A 45 1.95 9.96 9.66
C SER A 45 1.61 11.40 9.28
N GLY A 46 1.10 11.64 8.07
CA GLY A 46 0.68 12.96 7.60
C GLY A 46 -0.77 13.28 7.99
N CYS A 47 -1.67 13.23 7.00
CA CYS A 47 -3.08 13.53 7.19
C CYS A 47 -3.92 12.37 7.77
N GLY A 48 -3.35 11.15 7.85
CA GLY A 48 -4.04 9.94 8.33
C GLY A 48 -5.16 9.40 7.41
N GLY A 49 -5.53 10.09 6.34
CA GLY A 49 -6.69 9.74 5.51
C GLY A 49 -6.62 8.36 4.81
N CYS A 50 -5.41 7.83 4.61
CA CYS A 50 -5.18 6.54 3.95
C CYS A 50 -5.00 5.36 4.92
N GLU A 51 -5.15 5.56 6.23
CA GLU A 51 -4.83 4.54 7.24
C GLU A 51 -5.60 3.24 7.03
N TRP A 52 -6.91 3.35 6.82
CA TRP A 52 -7.81 2.21 6.60
C TRP A 52 -7.51 1.49 5.29
N ASP A 53 -7.33 2.23 4.20
CA ASP A 53 -7.05 1.66 2.87
C ASP A 53 -5.73 0.87 2.87
N ILE A 54 -4.71 1.39 3.55
CA ILE A 54 -3.41 0.73 3.69
C ILE A 54 -3.52 -0.51 4.58
N ALA A 55 -4.26 -0.44 5.70
CA ALA A 55 -4.46 -1.58 6.59
C ALA A 55 -5.20 -2.74 5.89
N GLU A 56 -6.25 -2.42 5.12
CA GLU A 56 -6.98 -3.41 4.31
C GLU A 56 -6.07 -4.03 3.24
N PHE A 57 -5.26 -3.20 2.57
CA PHE A 57 -4.34 -3.69 1.56
C PHE A 57 -3.28 -4.62 2.13
N LEU A 58 -2.66 -4.28 3.25
CA LEU A 58 -1.69 -5.15 3.93
C LEU A 58 -2.32 -6.48 4.38
N SER A 59 -3.57 -6.44 4.85
CA SER A 59 -4.33 -7.65 5.20
C SER A 59 -4.54 -8.54 3.97
N THR A 60 -4.93 -7.94 2.85
CA THR A 60 -5.10 -8.65 1.56
C THR A 60 -3.78 -9.30 1.10
N LEU A 61 -2.66 -8.58 1.18
CA LEU A 61 -1.34 -9.12 0.82
C LEU A 61 -0.93 -10.28 1.73
N ALA A 62 -1.22 -10.20 3.03
CA ALA A 62 -0.95 -11.27 3.97
C ALA A 62 -1.77 -12.53 3.66
N GLU A 63 -3.05 -12.39 3.36
CA GLU A 63 -3.92 -13.50 2.93
C GLU A 63 -3.43 -14.14 1.62
N GLN A 64 -3.00 -13.34 0.65
CA GLN A 64 -2.45 -13.83 -0.61
C GLN A 64 -1.15 -14.61 -0.40
N LYS A 65 -0.28 -14.14 0.49
CA LYS A 65 0.99 -14.82 0.82
C LYS A 65 0.79 -16.17 1.51
N ILE A 66 -0.30 -16.35 2.26
CA ILE A 66 -0.66 -17.64 2.88
C ILE A 66 -1.13 -18.66 1.83
N ASN A 67 -1.76 -18.18 0.75
CA ASN A 67 -2.31 -19.02 -0.32
C ASN A 67 -1.34 -19.25 -1.49
N SER A 68 -0.08 -18.79 -1.36
CA SER A 68 1.01 -18.93 -2.34
C SER A 68 1.99 -20.04 -1.96
#